data_AF-A0A091RC06-F1
#
_entry.id   AF-A0A091RC06-F1
#
_cell.length_a   1.000
_cell.length_b   1.000
_cell.length_c   1.000
_cell.angle_alpha   90.00
_cell.angle_beta   90.00
_cell.angle_gamma   90.00
#
_symmetry.space_group_name_H-M   'P 1'
#
loop_
_entity.id
_entity.type
_entity.pdbx_description
1 polymer ?
#
loop_
_entity_poly.entity_id
_entity_poly.type
_entity_poly.pdbx_seq_one_letter_code
_entity_poly.pdbx_strand_id
1 'polypeptide(L)'
;MRAALTLLLFLGAVRAMHRGEAYIRDKVCQEFKTLGKENFRTLTIITSSRKYSNATFEEISHLVREIVALAETCCAEGADPSCYDAGSSALSAKSCGRDSPFPFHPGTAGCCTQEGLEQTRRPPPQQLPRYLQPSNEELCQAFKKDPKDFADRFLYEYASSYGQAPLPVLLGSTRTFLSMVSTCCISPMPTACFLKEKLERKTLSLLTLMSNRACSHFTAYGKDKVTFSYLTSLAQKMPGAPFEDLFPLAEDAAEVFSQCCDSVAEDCMQKKLSEHTAKVCGALSARDKRFADCCKGKNLMQNYFCISALPPAPALQLPEAPKPTNEQLCGEEGARHAKRYLFELTRRHSSTPDAVLGKLYDASAEVREECCSAKDPSACLDSKRRWMGEQLPPFLEKANRLCGQYTKLPFLAFQKRLREGLMRTMPEARAELLGGLGGQ
;
A
#
# COMPACT_ATOMS: atom_id res chain seq x y z
N MET A 1 24.29 19.42 4.88
CA MET A 1 23.41 18.24 5.03
C MET A 1 22.70 17.82 3.73
N ARG A 2 22.10 18.73 2.95
CA ARG A 2 21.44 18.38 1.66
C ARG A 2 22.36 17.84 0.55
N ALA A 3 23.64 18.22 0.53
CA ALA A 3 24.61 17.79 -0.49
C ALA A 3 25.36 16.48 -0.17
N ALA A 4 25.37 16.06 1.11
CA ALA A 4 26.10 14.86 1.53
C ALA A 4 25.33 13.57 1.24
N LEU A 5 23.98 13.62 1.28
CA LEU A 5 23.13 12.49 0.89
C LEU A 5 23.08 12.27 -0.63
N THR A 6 23.24 13.33 -1.43
CA THR A 6 23.23 13.25 -2.89
C THR A 6 24.51 12.60 -3.44
N LEU A 7 25.64 12.75 -2.74
CA LEU A 7 26.92 12.14 -3.15
C LEU A 7 26.94 10.61 -2.95
N LEU A 8 26.12 10.07 -2.04
CA LEU A 8 26.00 8.62 -1.81
C LEU A 8 25.21 7.89 -2.90
N LEU A 9 24.43 8.61 -3.72
CA LEU A 9 23.57 8.04 -4.74
C LEU A 9 24.28 7.82 -6.10
N PHE A 10 25.40 8.51 -6.38
CA PHE A 10 26.12 8.34 -7.65
C PHE A 10 27.11 7.16 -7.67
N LEU A 11 27.60 6.69 -6.52
CA LEU A 11 28.51 5.53 -6.47
C LEU A 11 27.77 4.17 -6.52
N GLY A 12 26.44 4.16 -6.40
CA GLY A 12 25.64 2.94 -6.34
C GLY A 12 25.28 2.30 -7.68
N ALA A 13 25.38 3.04 -8.79
CA ALA A 13 24.77 2.66 -10.07
C ALA A 13 25.67 1.87 -11.04
N VAL A 14 26.96 1.66 -10.74
CA VAL A 14 27.90 1.04 -11.71
C VAL A 14 28.36 -0.38 -11.35
N ARG A 15 27.96 -0.96 -10.20
CA ARG A 15 28.31 -2.36 -9.87
C ARG A 15 27.13 -3.14 -9.34
N ALA A 16 26.31 -3.60 -10.27
CA ALA A 16 25.30 -4.64 -10.08
C ALA A 16 25.88 -5.99 -10.52
N MET A 17 26.83 -6.53 -9.75
CA MET A 17 27.20 -7.96 -9.77
C MET A 17 27.66 -8.31 -8.34
N HIS A 18 27.06 -9.38 -7.78
CA HIS A 18 27.30 -9.97 -6.45
C HIS A 18 28.07 -9.12 -5.42
N ARG A 19 27.35 -8.41 -4.54
CA ARG A 19 27.98 -7.70 -3.42
C ARG A 19 28.09 -8.64 -2.22
N GLY A 20 29.31 -9.04 -1.87
CA GLY A 20 29.64 -9.94 -0.76
C GLY A 20 29.49 -9.32 0.65
N GLU A 21 29.74 -10.10 1.68
CA GLU A 21 29.50 -9.80 3.12
C GLU A 21 30.15 -8.47 3.59
N ALA A 22 31.39 -8.21 3.14
CA ALA A 22 32.10 -6.95 3.45
C ALA A 22 31.32 -5.68 3.03
N TYR A 23 30.50 -5.75 1.97
CA TYR A 23 29.67 -4.62 1.54
C TYR A 23 28.56 -4.28 2.53
N ILE A 24 28.01 -5.28 3.22
CA ILE A 24 26.93 -5.08 4.20
C ILE A 24 27.48 -4.41 5.45
N ARG A 25 28.60 -4.91 5.99
CA ARG A 25 29.30 -4.28 7.12
C ARG A 25 29.61 -2.81 6.82
N ASP A 26 30.27 -2.53 5.71
CA ASP A 26 30.71 -1.18 5.38
C ASP A 26 29.54 -0.21 5.27
N LYS A 27 28.42 -0.65 4.69
CA LYS A 27 27.18 0.14 4.61
C LYS A 27 26.61 0.44 6.00
N VAL A 28 26.49 -0.57 6.86
CA VAL A 28 25.94 -0.42 8.22
C VAL A 28 26.82 0.46 9.07
N CYS A 29 28.15 0.27 9.02
CA CYS A 29 29.08 1.10 9.78
C CYS A 29 29.13 2.54 9.29
N GLN A 30 29.03 2.77 7.97
CA GLN A 30 28.90 4.12 7.43
C GLN A 30 27.60 4.80 7.90
N GLU A 31 26.48 4.07 7.89
CA GLU A 31 25.19 4.56 8.37
C GLU A 31 25.21 4.86 9.87
N PHE A 32 25.75 3.95 10.68
CA PHE A 32 25.94 4.13 12.13
C PHE A 32 26.79 5.35 12.46
N LYS A 33 27.94 5.50 11.77
CA LYS A 33 28.84 6.65 11.93
C LYS A 33 28.17 7.97 11.53
N THR A 34 27.39 7.96 10.46
CA THR A 34 26.73 9.17 9.93
C THR A 34 25.56 9.62 10.79
N LEU A 35 24.74 8.68 11.26
CA LEU A 35 23.53 8.97 12.04
C LEU A 35 23.84 9.19 13.53
N GLY A 36 24.85 8.51 14.05
CA GLY A 36 25.07 8.35 15.48
C GLY A 36 24.11 7.33 16.10
N LYS A 37 24.46 6.83 17.29
CA LYS A 37 23.79 5.71 17.96
C LYS A 37 22.27 5.86 18.10
N GLU A 38 21.79 7.01 18.58
CA GLU A 38 20.35 7.20 18.85
C GLU A 38 19.50 7.30 17.57
N ASN A 39 20.00 7.97 16.52
CA ASN A 39 19.29 8.03 15.24
C ASN A 39 19.36 6.69 14.49
N PHE A 40 20.48 5.98 14.59
CA PHE A 40 20.60 4.61 14.07
C PHE A 40 19.61 3.67 14.78
N ARG A 41 19.50 3.77 16.11
CA ARG A 41 18.48 3.04 16.91
C ARG A 41 17.06 3.37 16.44
N THR A 42 16.74 4.67 16.29
CA THR A 42 15.44 5.14 15.79
C THR A 42 15.12 4.53 14.42
N LEU A 43 16.07 4.59 13.49
CA LEU A 43 15.92 3.98 12.17
C LEU A 43 15.70 2.47 12.26
N THR A 44 16.45 1.79 13.13
CA THR A 44 16.34 0.33 13.35
C THR A 44 14.97 -0.05 13.91
N ILE A 45 14.39 0.73 14.85
CA ILE A 45 13.02 0.51 15.34
C ILE A 45 12.04 0.56 14.16
N ILE A 46 12.12 1.60 13.33
CA ILE A 46 11.23 1.79 12.19
C ILE A 46 11.40 0.63 11.20
N THR A 47 12.62 0.34 10.75
CA THR A 47 12.86 -0.69 9.73
C THR A 47 12.49 -2.09 10.21
N SER A 48 12.78 -2.43 11.47
CA SER A 48 12.40 -3.71 12.06
C SER A 48 10.89 -3.84 12.22
N SER A 49 10.20 -2.78 12.66
CA SER A 49 8.73 -2.76 12.80
C SER A 49 8.03 -2.90 11.45
N ARG A 50 8.58 -2.29 10.38
CA ARG A 50 8.07 -2.50 9.01
C ARG A 50 8.29 -3.94 8.54
N LYS A 51 9.49 -4.49 8.80
CA LYS A 51 9.85 -5.87 8.42
C LYS A 51 8.94 -6.85 9.15
N TYR A 52 8.75 -6.70 10.45
CA TYR A 52 7.95 -7.62 11.27
C TYR A 52 6.68 -6.94 11.79
N SER A 53 5.79 -6.55 10.87
CA SER A 53 4.59 -5.74 11.20
C SER A 53 3.58 -6.40 12.16
N ASN A 54 3.71 -7.70 12.41
CA ASN A 54 2.89 -8.45 13.36
C ASN A 54 3.60 -8.78 14.68
N ALA A 55 4.87 -8.39 14.84
CA ALA A 55 5.63 -8.59 16.07
C ALA A 55 5.10 -7.71 17.19
N THR A 56 5.41 -8.07 18.43
CA THR A 56 5.20 -7.26 19.62
C THR A 56 6.27 -6.17 19.76
N PHE A 57 6.00 -5.16 20.58
CA PHE A 57 6.97 -4.11 20.88
C PHE A 57 8.22 -4.68 21.57
N GLU A 58 8.01 -5.67 22.44
CA GLU A 58 9.05 -6.33 23.21
C GLU A 58 10.01 -7.10 22.30
N GLU A 59 9.49 -7.90 21.36
CA GLU A 59 10.28 -8.63 20.36
C GLU A 59 11.13 -7.68 19.50
N ILE A 60 10.51 -6.60 19.00
CA ILE A 60 11.21 -5.58 18.22
C ILE A 60 12.29 -4.90 19.06
N SER A 61 11.98 -4.58 20.31
CA SER A 61 12.94 -3.94 21.22
C SER A 61 14.14 -4.84 21.52
N HIS A 62 13.93 -6.15 21.68
CA HIS A 62 15.02 -7.13 21.81
C HIS A 62 15.91 -7.16 20.57
N LEU A 63 15.31 -7.27 19.39
CA LEU A 63 16.04 -7.28 18.13
C LEU A 63 16.84 -5.98 17.91
N VAL A 64 16.21 -4.82 18.13
CA VAL A 64 16.86 -3.51 17.96
C VAL A 64 18.05 -3.36 18.90
N ARG A 65 17.93 -3.77 20.17
CA ARG A 65 19.04 -3.69 21.14
C ARG A 65 20.27 -4.45 20.64
N GLU A 66 20.07 -5.65 20.14
CA GLU A 66 21.13 -6.53 19.66
C GLU A 66 21.77 -6.01 18.37
N ILE A 67 20.97 -5.50 17.42
CA ILE A 67 21.48 -4.87 16.20
C ILE A 67 22.31 -3.62 16.51
N VAL A 68 21.83 -2.76 17.43
CA VAL A 68 22.54 -1.54 17.82
C VAL A 68 23.84 -1.87 18.57
N ALA A 69 23.84 -2.88 19.45
CA ALA A 69 25.03 -3.33 20.17
C ALA A 69 26.07 -3.93 19.21
N LEU A 70 25.63 -4.69 18.21
CA LEU A 70 26.49 -5.24 17.18
C LEU A 70 27.16 -4.12 16.37
N ALA A 71 26.38 -3.12 15.92
CA ALA A 71 26.91 -1.98 15.17
C ALA A 71 27.88 -1.15 16.02
N GLU A 72 27.56 -0.89 17.29
CA GLU A 72 28.42 -0.15 18.22
C GLU A 72 29.77 -0.86 18.43
N THR A 73 29.76 -2.19 18.55
CA THR A 73 30.97 -2.99 18.79
C THR A 73 31.80 -3.14 17.51
N CYS A 74 31.17 -3.56 16.40
CA CYS A 74 31.89 -3.95 15.19
C CYS A 74 32.20 -2.79 14.24
N CYS A 75 31.64 -1.61 14.47
CA CYS A 75 31.96 -0.40 13.69
C CYS A 75 32.91 0.55 14.42
N ALA A 76 33.42 0.16 15.59
CA ALA A 76 34.46 0.89 16.30
C ALA A 76 35.78 0.89 15.52
N GLU A 77 36.60 1.94 15.70
CA GLU A 77 37.93 1.98 15.09
C GLU A 77 38.80 0.84 15.64
N GLY A 78 39.41 0.07 14.74
CA GLY A 78 40.22 -1.10 15.11
C GLY A 78 39.44 -2.37 15.43
N ALA A 79 38.11 -2.39 15.23
CA ALA A 79 37.32 -3.61 15.33
C ALA A 79 37.78 -4.67 14.31
N ASP A 80 37.68 -5.95 14.71
CA ASP A 80 38.06 -7.06 13.83
C ASP A 80 37.24 -7.04 12.53
N PRO A 81 37.85 -7.20 11.35
CA PRO A 81 37.12 -7.17 10.08
C PRO A 81 35.97 -8.17 9.99
N SER A 82 36.06 -9.31 10.69
CA SER A 82 35.07 -10.39 10.72
C SER A 82 34.01 -10.22 11.82
N CYS A 83 34.15 -9.23 12.71
CA CYS A 83 33.27 -8.99 13.86
C CYS A 83 31.79 -8.93 13.46
N TYR A 84 31.49 -8.14 12.42
CA TYR A 84 30.12 -7.92 11.99
C TYR A 84 29.51 -9.18 11.39
N ASP A 85 30.27 -9.93 10.59
CA ASP A 85 29.79 -11.15 9.95
C ASP A 85 29.52 -12.23 10.99
N ALA A 86 30.48 -12.46 11.90
CA ALA A 86 30.32 -13.40 13.01
C ALA A 86 29.12 -13.04 13.92
N GLY A 87 28.98 -11.75 14.26
CA GLY A 87 27.87 -11.27 15.07
C GLY A 87 26.52 -11.34 14.35
N SER A 88 26.47 -11.02 13.05
CA SER A 88 25.26 -11.14 12.23
C SER A 88 24.82 -12.60 12.12
N SER A 89 25.76 -13.53 11.87
CA SER A 89 25.49 -14.97 11.85
C SER A 89 24.98 -15.46 13.21
N ALA A 90 25.55 -14.97 14.31
CA ALA A 90 25.07 -15.29 15.66
C ALA A 90 23.63 -14.79 15.90
N LEU A 91 23.27 -13.59 15.43
CA LEU A 91 21.90 -13.07 15.50
C LEU A 91 20.91 -13.90 14.68
N SER A 92 21.31 -14.32 13.47
CA SER A 92 20.50 -15.22 12.64
C SER A 92 20.33 -16.58 13.31
N ALA A 93 21.40 -17.18 13.85
CA ALA A 93 21.32 -18.44 14.59
C ALA A 93 20.41 -18.33 15.83
N LYS A 94 20.50 -17.22 16.57
CA LYS A 94 19.60 -16.92 17.70
C LYS A 94 18.15 -16.80 17.26
N SER A 95 17.88 -16.21 16.09
CA SER A 95 16.53 -16.13 15.50
C SER A 95 15.91 -17.51 15.21
N CYS A 96 16.75 -18.53 14.98
CA CYS A 96 16.32 -19.92 14.78
C CYS A 96 16.08 -20.70 16.08
N GLY A 97 16.42 -20.13 17.24
CA GLY A 97 16.17 -20.75 18.54
C GLY A 97 14.68 -20.86 18.83
N ARG A 98 14.25 -21.99 19.41
CA ARG A 98 12.85 -22.23 19.80
C ARG A 98 12.30 -21.18 20.77
N ASP A 99 13.16 -20.71 21.69
CA ASP A 99 12.83 -19.70 22.69
C ASP A 99 13.42 -18.32 22.33
N SER A 100 13.59 -18.06 21.03
CA SER A 100 14.13 -16.79 20.54
C SER A 100 13.24 -15.62 20.99
N PRO A 101 13.82 -14.53 21.54
CA PRO A 101 13.08 -13.32 21.87
C PRO A 101 12.83 -12.43 20.63
N PHE A 102 13.22 -12.88 19.43
CA PHE A 102 13.13 -12.12 18.20
C PHE A 102 11.86 -12.44 17.41
N PRO A 103 11.36 -11.47 16.64
CA PRO A 103 10.21 -11.71 15.78
C PRO A 103 10.60 -12.61 14.61
N PHE A 104 9.63 -13.38 14.11
CA PHE A 104 9.82 -14.29 12.98
C PHE A 104 8.79 -14.05 11.87
N HIS A 105 9.10 -14.55 10.68
CA HIS A 105 8.16 -14.63 9.58
C HIS A 105 7.56 -16.03 9.45
N PRO A 106 6.33 -16.18 8.94
CA PRO A 106 5.85 -17.49 8.51
C PRO A 106 6.86 -18.16 7.57
N GLY A 107 7.26 -19.40 7.91
CA GLY A 107 8.27 -20.15 7.17
C GLY A 107 9.72 -19.96 7.62
N THR A 108 10.01 -19.15 8.64
CA THR A 108 11.39 -19.02 9.21
C THR A 108 11.96 -20.38 9.64
N ALA A 109 11.15 -21.27 10.22
CA ALA A 109 11.59 -22.61 10.61
C ALA A 109 12.13 -23.44 9.43
N GLY A 110 11.57 -23.26 8.23
CA GLY A 110 12.07 -23.91 7.01
C GLY A 110 13.33 -23.27 6.44
N CYS A 111 13.64 -22.02 6.79
CA CYS A 111 14.90 -21.37 6.44
C CYS A 111 16.03 -21.82 7.39
N CYS A 112 15.72 -22.05 8.66
CA CYS A 112 16.69 -22.48 9.67
C CYS A 112 17.28 -23.88 9.44
N THR A 113 16.72 -24.65 8.50
CA THR A 113 17.23 -25.96 8.08
C THR A 113 18.07 -25.90 6.81
N GLN A 114 18.22 -24.73 6.19
CA GLN A 114 19.02 -24.50 4.98
C GLN A 114 20.23 -23.62 5.32
N GLU A 115 21.43 -23.99 4.85
CA GLU A 115 22.59 -23.10 4.88
C GLU A 115 22.47 -22.10 3.71
N GLY A 116 22.24 -20.82 4.00
CA GLY A 116 22.19 -19.78 2.97
C GLY A 116 21.41 -18.51 3.33
N LEU A 117 21.59 -17.48 2.49
CA LEU A 117 21.06 -16.12 2.63
C LEU A 117 19.56 -16.08 2.98
N GLU A 118 19.22 -15.31 4.01
CA GLU A 118 17.83 -14.88 4.25
C GLU A 118 17.29 -14.21 2.99
N GLN A 119 16.31 -14.84 2.34
CA GLN A 119 15.47 -14.11 1.40
C GLN A 119 14.69 -13.07 2.20
N THR A 120 14.89 -11.79 1.91
CA THR A 120 14.13 -10.69 2.49
C THR A 120 12.65 -10.84 2.10
N ARG A 121 11.90 -11.58 2.91
CA ARG A 121 10.45 -11.71 2.76
C ARG A 121 9.81 -10.52 3.44
N ARG A 122 9.16 -9.66 2.64
CA ARG A 122 8.26 -8.68 3.22
C ARG A 122 7.02 -9.39 3.75
N PRO A 123 6.50 -8.98 4.91
CA PRO A 123 5.24 -9.52 5.38
C PRO A 123 4.15 -9.16 4.37
N PRO A 124 3.11 -10.00 4.23
CA PRO A 124 1.94 -9.61 3.45
C PRO A 124 1.45 -8.25 3.96
N PRO A 125 1.06 -7.33 3.05
CA PRO A 125 0.56 -6.02 3.43
C PRO A 125 -0.55 -6.13 4.48
N GLN A 126 -0.47 -5.32 5.55
CA GLN A 126 -1.60 -5.19 6.46
C GLN A 126 -2.77 -4.56 5.69
N GLN A 127 -3.94 -5.20 5.74
CA GLN A 127 -5.13 -4.77 5.00
C GLN A 127 -5.69 -3.44 5.54
N LEU A 128 -5.54 -3.20 6.85
CA LEU A 128 -5.95 -1.97 7.51
C LEU A 128 -4.88 -1.53 8.52
N PRO A 129 -4.48 -0.24 8.54
CA PRO A 129 -3.62 0.30 9.59
C PRO A 129 -4.28 0.13 10.96
N ARG A 130 -3.51 -0.31 11.97
CA ARG A 130 -3.99 -0.51 13.35
C ARG A 130 -3.77 0.70 14.25
N TYR A 131 -2.85 1.58 13.88
CA TYR A 131 -2.55 2.78 14.63
C TYR A 131 -3.76 3.69 14.74
N LEU A 132 -4.22 3.90 15.96
CA LEU A 132 -5.23 4.90 16.31
C LEU A 132 -4.53 5.99 17.10
N GLN A 133 -4.58 7.22 16.58
CA GLN A 133 -3.98 8.35 17.27
C GLN A 133 -4.79 8.65 18.55
N PRO A 134 -4.18 8.63 19.75
CA PRO A 134 -4.84 9.05 20.98
C PRO A 134 -5.23 10.53 20.97
N SER A 135 -6.06 10.92 21.95
CA SER A 135 -6.37 12.33 22.21
C SER A 135 -5.09 13.14 22.51
N ASN A 136 -5.16 14.46 22.35
CA ASN A 136 -4.02 15.32 22.65
C ASN A 136 -3.60 15.21 24.13
N GLU A 137 -4.58 15.02 25.01
CA GLU A 137 -4.41 14.85 26.45
C GLU A 137 -3.68 13.55 26.77
N GLU A 138 -4.11 12.42 26.19
CA GLU A 138 -3.45 11.11 26.36
C GLU A 138 -2.02 11.13 25.81
N LEU A 139 -1.80 11.77 24.64
CA LEU A 139 -0.47 11.95 24.08
C LEU A 139 0.46 12.70 25.05
N CYS A 140 -0.01 13.80 25.64
CA CYS A 140 0.80 14.59 26.56
C CYS A 140 1.01 13.90 27.91
N GLN A 141 0.04 13.13 28.40
CA GLN A 141 0.20 12.32 29.61
C GLN A 141 1.26 11.25 29.42
N ALA A 142 1.21 10.51 28.30
CA ALA A 142 2.19 9.49 27.97
C ALA A 142 3.59 10.10 27.76
N PHE A 143 3.68 11.20 27.00
CA PHE A 143 4.94 11.91 26.77
C PHE A 143 5.56 12.44 28.06
N LYS A 144 4.75 12.99 28.98
CA LYS A 144 5.24 13.50 30.27
C LYS A 144 5.74 12.38 31.19
N LYS A 145 5.13 11.19 31.12
CA LYS A 145 5.51 10.03 31.95
C LYS A 145 6.89 9.50 31.57
N ASP A 146 7.11 9.24 30.28
CA ASP A 146 8.40 8.79 29.75
C ASP A 146 8.51 9.19 28.27
N PRO A 147 9.22 10.29 27.95
CA PRO A 147 9.37 10.75 26.56
C PRO A 147 10.03 9.71 25.64
N LYS A 148 10.93 8.87 26.18
CA LYS A 148 11.69 7.89 25.39
C LYS A 148 10.84 6.67 25.10
N ASP A 149 10.21 6.07 26.11
CA ASP A 149 9.29 4.95 25.92
C ASP A 149 8.10 5.36 25.02
N PHE A 150 7.56 6.57 25.22
CA PHE A 150 6.53 7.13 24.33
C PHE A 150 6.98 7.16 22.88
N ALA A 151 8.18 7.70 22.61
CA ALA A 151 8.70 7.80 21.26
C ALA A 151 8.92 6.41 20.64
N ASP A 152 9.54 5.49 21.38
CA ASP A 152 9.83 4.13 20.89
C ASP A 152 8.56 3.35 20.57
N ARG A 153 7.54 3.41 21.45
CA ARG A 153 6.24 2.77 21.22
C ARG A 153 5.51 3.37 20.04
N PHE A 154 5.48 4.69 19.93
CA PHE A 154 4.89 5.36 18.77
C PHE A 154 5.57 4.95 17.46
N LEU A 155 6.91 4.95 17.43
CA LEU A 155 7.67 4.54 16.25
C LEU A 155 7.35 3.10 15.84
N TYR A 156 7.29 2.18 16.80
CA TYR A 156 6.94 0.79 16.56
C TYR A 156 5.50 0.63 16.03
N GLU A 157 4.50 1.20 16.71
CA GLU A 157 3.10 1.04 16.35
C GLU A 157 2.80 1.66 14.98
N TYR A 158 3.33 2.87 14.75
CA TYR A 158 3.12 3.62 13.52
C TYR A 158 3.82 2.92 12.35
N ALA A 159 5.08 2.49 12.51
CA ALA A 159 5.81 1.81 11.45
C ALA A 159 5.28 0.41 11.13
N SER A 160 4.76 -0.31 12.13
CA SER A 160 4.08 -1.59 11.92
C SER A 160 2.78 -1.41 11.14
N SER A 161 2.02 -0.36 11.45
CA SER A 161 0.72 -0.06 10.81
C SER A 161 0.84 0.50 9.39
N TYR A 162 1.89 1.29 9.13
CA TYR A 162 2.14 1.94 7.84
C TYR A 162 3.38 1.36 7.13
N GLY A 163 3.62 0.06 7.31
CA GLY A 163 4.86 -0.59 6.90
C GLY A 163 5.18 -0.53 5.40
N GLN A 164 4.15 -0.41 4.57
CA GLN A 164 4.26 -0.37 3.11
C GLN A 164 4.48 1.04 2.57
N ALA A 165 4.37 2.10 3.40
CA ALA A 165 4.81 3.42 2.99
C ALA A 165 6.31 3.40 2.63
N PRO A 166 6.75 4.20 1.64
CA PRO A 166 8.18 4.40 1.38
C PRO A 166 8.90 4.84 2.66
N LEU A 167 10.07 4.27 2.93
CA LEU A 167 10.82 4.53 4.16
C LEU A 167 11.03 6.03 4.43
N PRO A 168 11.41 6.87 3.44
CA PRO A 168 11.60 8.30 3.68
C PRO A 168 10.30 9.03 4.07
N VAL A 169 9.16 8.64 3.48
CA VAL A 169 7.85 9.21 3.82
C VAL A 169 7.50 8.87 5.27
N LEU A 170 7.71 7.61 5.67
CA LEU A 170 7.44 7.16 7.02
C LEU A 170 8.34 7.87 8.05
N LEU A 171 9.65 7.99 7.77
CA LEU A 171 10.61 8.74 8.59
C LEU A 171 10.20 10.20 8.76
N GLY A 172 9.80 10.87 7.67
CA GLY A 172 9.30 12.23 7.73
C GLY A 172 8.04 12.35 8.59
N SER A 173 7.10 11.41 8.43
CA SER A 173 5.83 11.41 9.15
C SER A 173 6.01 11.21 10.66
N THR A 174 6.87 10.26 11.06
CA THR A 174 7.16 9.98 12.47
C THR A 174 7.91 11.12 13.12
N ARG A 175 8.97 11.63 12.47
CA ARG A 175 9.76 12.76 12.97
C ARG A 175 8.90 13.99 13.22
N THR A 176 8.08 14.36 12.26
CA THR A 176 7.21 15.54 12.40
C THR A 176 6.10 15.30 13.44
N PHE A 177 5.75 14.04 13.76
CA PHE A 177 4.74 13.72 14.77
C PHE A 177 5.33 13.88 16.16
N LEU A 178 6.50 13.29 16.39
CA LEU A 178 7.22 13.42 17.65
C LEU A 178 7.55 14.89 17.93
N SER A 179 7.96 15.65 16.91
CA SER A 179 8.20 17.10 17.03
C SER A 179 6.94 17.88 17.42
N MET A 180 5.78 17.55 16.83
CA MET A 180 4.51 18.18 17.20
C MET A 180 4.17 17.88 18.67
N VAL A 181 4.27 16.62 19.10
CA VAL A 181 3.97 16.21 20.48
C VAL A 181 4.90 16.91 21.46
N SER A 182 6.21 16.85 21.23
CA SER A 182 7.20 17.46 22.13
C SER A 182 7.02 18.97 22.25
N THR A 183 6.60 19.64 21.17
CA THR A 183 6.40 21.10 21.14
C THR A 183 5.07 21.50 21.79
N CYS A 184 3.99 20.81 21.44
CA CYS A 184 2.66 21.19 21.90
C CYS A 184 2.34 20.76 23.33
N CYS A 185 2.92 19.66 23.83
CA CYS A 185 2.68 19.21 25.20
C CYS A 185 3.35 20.08 26.27
N ILE A 186 4.34 20.90 25.90
CA ILE A 186 4.97 21.89 26.79
C ILE A 186 4.49 23.32 26.52
N SER A 187 3.59 23.50 25.55
CA SER A 187 3.05 24.81 25.18
C SER A 187 2.11 25.32 26.28
N PRO A 188 2.07 26.64 26.56
CA PRO A 188 1.03 27.22 27.41
C PRO A 188 -0.36 27.18 26.76
N MET A 189 -0.44 26.92 25.44
CA MET A 189 -1.71 26.78 24.70
C MET A 189 -1.72 25.49 23.86
N PRO A 190 -1.79 24.29 24.50
CA PRO A 190 -1.64 23.00 23.81
C PRO A 190 -2.65 22.80 22.67
N THR A 191 -3.92 23.15 22.89
CA THR A 191 -4.99 22.96 21.89
C THR A 191 -4.74 23.74 20.61
N ALA A 192 -4.38 25.02 20.72
CA ALA A 192 -4.08 25.87 19.57
C ALA A 192 -2.81 25.40 18.85
N CYS A 193 -1.79 24.97 19.60
CA CYS A 193 -0.56 24.39 19.05
C CYS A 193 -0.86 23.14 18.23
N PHE A 194 -1.56 22.16 18.81
CA PHE A 194 -1.88 20.91 18.11
C PHE A 194 -2.74 21.15 16.87
N LEU A 195 -3.69 22.09 16.90
CA LEU A 195 -4.49 22.43 15.73
C LEU A 195 -3.60 22.95 14.58
N LYS A 196 -2.69 23.89 14.88
CA LYS A 196 -1.76 24.44 13.91
C LYS A 196 -0.85 23.36 13.31
N GLU A 197 -0.16 22.60 14.17
CA GLU A 197 0.78 21.56 13.73
C GLU A 197 0.07 20.45 12.92
N LYS A 198 -1.13 20.01 13.34
CA LYS A 198 -1.94 19.03 12.58
C LYS A 198 -2.30 19.53 11.18
N LEU A 199 -2.60 20.83 11.04
CA LEU A 199 -2.88 21.42 9.73
C LEU A 199 -1.64 21.50 8.85
N GLU A 200 -0.50 21.92 9.40
CA GLU A 200 0.77 22.01 8.67
C GLU A 200 1.25 20.63 8.18
N ARG A 201 1.10 19.59 9.01
CA ARG A 201 1.51 18.22 8.66
C ARG A 201 0.48 17.41 7.88
N LYS A 202 -0.69 17.98 7.59
CA LYS A 202 -1.81 17.29 6.92
C LYS A 202 -1.38 16.63 5.61
N THR A 203 -0.60 17.34 4.78
CA THR A 203 -0.13 16.82 3.49
C THR A 203 0.73 15.57 3.65
N LEU A 204 1.68 15.58 4.60
CA LEU A 204 2.57 14.45 4.85
C LEU A 204 1.81 13.27 5.47
N SER A 205 0.89 13.53 6.40
CA SER A 205 0.03 12.50 6.98
C SER A 205 -0.82 11.79 5.91
N LEU A 206 -1.45 12.56 5.01
CA LEU A 206 -2.19 12.01 3.87
C LEU A 206 -1.29 11.27 2.89
N LEU A 207 -0.09 11.78 2.62
CA LEU A 207 0.89 11.10 1.77
C LEU A 207 1.29 9.74 2.36
N THR A 208 1.54 9.65 3.67
CA THR A 208 1.85 8.39 4.37
C THR A 208 0.70 7.40 4.23
N LEU A 209 -0.54 7.83 4.52
CA LEU A 209 -1.72 6.97 4.41
C LEU A 209 -1.93 6.45 2.98
N MET A 210 -1.90 7.36 2.00
CA MET A 210 -2.20 7.03 0.60
C MET A 210 -1.08 6.20 -0.04
N SER A 211 0.19 6.52 0.23
CA SER A 211 1.32 5.74 -0.28
C SER A 211 1.39 4.37 0.37
N ASN A 212 1.12 4.24 1.68
CA ASN A 212 0.99 2.93 2.33
C ASN A 212 -0.09 2.10 1.63
N ARG A 213 -1.28 2.65 1.42
CA ARG A 213 -2.37 1.93 0.75
C ARG A 213 -1.98 1.53 -0.67
N ALA A 214 -1.45 2.45 -1.47
CA ALA A 214 -1.10 2.18 -2.86
C ALA A 214 0.04 1.14 -2.97
N CYS A 215 1.06 1.24 -2.13
CA CYS A 215 2.17 0.28 -2.11
C CYS A 215 1.77 -1.08 -1.52
N SER A 216 0.81 -1.12 -0.58
CA SER A 216 0.15 -2.37 -0.15
C SER A 216 -0.55 -3.05 -1.34
N HIS A 217 -1.35 -2.30 -2.09
CA HIS A 217 -2.00 -2.81 -3.30
C HIS A 217 -0.97 -3.26 -4.34
N PHE A 218 0.08 -2.48 -4.59
CA PHE A 218 1.14 -2.84 -5.53
C PHE A 218 1.89 -4.11 -5.14
N THR A 219 2.21 -4.27 -3.85
CA THR A 219 2.84 -5.49 -3.33
C THR A 219 1.95 -6.71 -3.51
N ALA A 220 0.63 -6.55 -3.35
CA ALA A 220 -0.33 -7.65 -3.46
C ALA A 220 -0.70 -8.00 -4.91
N TYR A 221 -0.81 -7.01 -5.79
CA TYR A 221 -1.31 -7.18 -7.16
C TYR A 221 -0.20 -7.26 -8.20
N GLY A 222 0.97 -6.70 -7.92
CA GLY A 222 1.98 -6.45 -8.94
C GLY A 222 1.55 -5.37 -9.95
N LYS A 223 2.46 -5.05 -10.87
CA LYS A 223 2.32 -3.89 -11.77
C LYS A 223 1.08 -3.98 -12.67
N ASP A 224 0.88 -5.09 -13.39
CA ASP A 224 -0.19 -5.16 -14.40
C ASP A 224 -1.60 -5.08 -13.79
N LYS A 225 -1.82 -5.77 -12.67
CA LYS A 225 -3.11 -5.74 -11.98
C LYS A 225 -3.33 -4.41 -11.23
N VAL A 226 -2.28 -3.71 -10.78
CA VAL A 226 -2.42 -2.31 -10.34
C VAL A 226 -2.79 -1.39 -11.50
N THR A 227 -2.21 -1.56 -12.69
CA THR A 227 -2.65 -0.82 -13.88
C THR A 227 -4.15 -1.03 -14.12
N PHE A 228 -4.62 -2.29 -14.04
CA PHE A 228 -6.05 -2.56 -14.17
C PHE A 228 -6.90 -1.94 -13.06
N SER A 229 -6.48 -2.05 -11.79
CA SER A 229 -7.18 -1.45 -10.63
C SER A 229 -7.27 0.08 -10.72
N TYR A 230 -6.22 0.74 -11.20
CA TYR A 230 -6.23 2.19 -11.40
C TYR A 230 -7.13 2.57 -12.58
N LEU A 231 -7.07 1.83 -13.68
CA LEU A 231 -7.93 2.01 -14.85
C LEU A 231 -9.41 1.88 -14.47
N THR A 232 -9.78 0.86 -13.69
CA THR A 232 -11.16 0.65 -13.25
C THR A 232 -11.61 1.79 -12.34
N SER A 233 -10.77 2.26 -11.42
CA SER A 233 -11.06 3.42 -10.59
C SER A 233 -11.36 4.68 -11.42
N LEU A 234 -10.54 4.97 -12.43
CA LEU A 234 -10.79 6.08 -13.36
C LEU A 234 -12.07 5.88 -14.17
N ALA A 235 -12.31 4.67 -14.68
CA ALA A 235 -13.50 4.33 -15.46
C ALA A 235 -14.79 4.52 -14.66
N GLN A 236 -14.76 4.22 -13.36
CA GLN A 236 -15.89 4.42 -12.45
C GLN A 236 -16.11 5.90 -12.10
N LYS A 237 -15.03 6.68 -11.97
CA LYS A 237 -15.09 8.12 -11.69
C LYS A 237 -15.48 8.94 -12.93
N MET A 238 -15.10 8.49 -14.13
CA MET A 238 -15.36 9.15 -15.41
C MET A 238 -15.83 8.13 -16.47
N PRO A 239 -17.05 7.57 -16.33
CA PRO A 239 -17.57 6.54 -17.23
C PRO A 239 -17.80 7.04 -18.65
N GLY A 240 -17.72 8.35 -18.92
CA GLY A 240 -17.79 8.94 -20.26
C GLY A 240 -16.47 8.91 -21.04
N ALA A 241 -15.33 8.78 -20.36
CA ALA A 241 -14.02 8.78 -21.03
C ALA A 241 -13.76 7.45 -21.77
N PRO A 242 -13.13 7.48 -22.95
CA PRO A 242 -12.75 6.29 -23.69
C PRO A 242 -11.50 5.62 -23.08
N PHE A 243 -11.29 4.35 -23.42
CA PHE A 243 -10.15 3.55 -22.95
C PHE A 243 -8.81 4.24 -23.21
N GLU A 244 -8.60 4.82 -24.41
CA GLU A 244 -7.32 5.43 -24.79
C GLU A 244 -6.96 6.68 -23.98
N ASP A 245 -7.93 7.32 -23.33
CA ASP A 245 -7.65 8.47 -22.46
C ASP A 245 -7.33 8.05 -21.02
N LEU A 246 -7.87 6.91 -20.57
CA LEU A 246 -7.70 6.46 -19.18
C LEU A 246 -6.59 5.43 -19.01
N PHE A 247 -6.34 4.59 -20.01
CA PHE A 247 -5.34 3.53 -19.93
C PHE A 247 -3.91 4.06 -19.78
N PRO A 248 -3.45 5.06 -20.54
CA PRO A 248 -2.11 5.63 -20.35
C PRO A 248 -1.91 6.25 -18.96
N LEU A 249 -2.96 6.83 -18.37
CA LEU A 249 -2.91 7.36 -17.01
C LEU A 249 -2.77 6.22 -15.97
N ALA A 250 -3.43 5.10 -16.20
CA ALA A 250 -3.31 3.94 -15.34
C ALA A 250 -1.93 3.27 -15.42
N GLU A 251 -1.34 3.19 -16.62
CA GLU A 251 0.03 2.72 -16.80
C GLU A 251 1.04 3.65 -16.10
N ASP A 252 0.87 4.96 -16.25
CA ASP A 252 1.70 5.97 -15.58
C ASP A 252 1.60 5.87 -14.05
N ALA A 253 0.41 5.65 -13.50
CA ALA A 253 0.22 5.43 -12.07
C ALA A 253 0.95 4.16 -11.57
N ALA A 254 0.82 3.05 -12.30
CA ALA A 254 1.50 1.80 -11.95
C ALA A 254 3.03 1.95 -12.03
N GLU A 255 3.53 2.72 -13.00
CA GLU A 255 4.94 3.06 -13.12
C GLU A 255 5.43 3.86 -11.90
N VAL A 256 4.69 4.89 -11.48
CA VAL A 256 5.00 5.68 -10.27
C VAL A 256 5.18 4.78 -9.05
N PHE A 257 4.26 3.84 -8.82
CA PHE A 257 4.35 2.93 -7.67
C PHE A 257 5.51 1.95 -7.80
N SER A 258 5.78 1.43 -9.00
CA SER A 258 6.92 0.55 -9.24
C SER A 258 8.27 1.24 -8.97
N GLN A 259 8.37 2.53 -9.27
CA GLN A 259 9.59 3.32 -9.03
C GLN A 259 9.74 3.76 -7.58
N CYS A 260 8.64 4.07 -6.88
CA CYS A 260 8.71 4.78 -5.60
C CYS A 260 8.38 3.96 -4.35
N CYS A 261 7.69 2.83 -4.44
CA CYS A 261 7.35 2.05 -3.24
C CYS A 261 8.59 1.54 -2.48
N ASP A 262 9.66 1.22 -3.22
CA ASP A 262 10.92 0.72 -2.67
C ASP A 262 12.07 1.73 -2.72
N SER A 263 11.77 2.94 -3.18
CA SER A 263 12.78 3.99 -3.31
C SER A 263 13.21 4.53 -1.96
N VAL A 264 14.50 4.79 -1.85
CA VAL A 264 15.12 5.49 -0.71
C VAL A 264 15.23 7.00 -0.94
N ALA A 265 14.82 7.50 -2.12
CA ALA A 265 14.83 8.93 -2.41
C ALA A 265 13.69 9.65 -1.64
N GLU A 266 14.04 10.73 -0.93
CA GLU A 266 13.15 11.42 0.00
C GLU A 266 11.84 11.93 -0.63
N ASP A 267 11.92 12.42 -1.86
CA ASP A 267 10.82 13.08 -2.55
C ASP A 267 10.18 12.23 -3.67
N CYS A 268 10.59 10.97 -3.87
CA CYS A 268 10.14 10.13 -5.00
C CYS A 268 8.62 10.12 -5.12
N MET A 269 7.93 9.68 -4.05
CA MET A 269 6.48 9.51 -4.07
C MET A 269 5.75 10.85 -4.26
N GLN A 270 6.16 11.89 -3.55
CA GLN A 270 5.54 13.22 -3.67
C GLN A 270 5.73 13.81 -5.08
N LYS A 271 6.94 13.75 -5.61
CA LYS A 271 7.30 14.28 -6.93
C LYS A 271 6.57 13.52 -8.03
N LYS A 272 6.65 12.18 -8.03
CA LYS A 272 6.04 11.34 -9.06
C LYS A 272 4.51 11.39 -9.04
N LEU A 273 3.88 11.43 -7.86
CA LEU A 273 2.43 11.63 -7.77
C LEU A 273 2.01 13.03 -8.24
N SER A 274 2.83 14.05 -8.00
CA SER A 274 2.55 15.41 -8.51
C SER A 274 2.63 15.46 -10.04
N GLU A 275 3.68 14.89 -10.62
CA GLU A 275 3.85 14.73 -12.09
C GLU A 275 2.66 13.98 -12.69
N HIS A 276 2.29 12.85 -12.10
CA HIS A 276 1.13 12.04 -12.50
C HIS A 276 -0.17 12.84 -12.43
N THR A 277 -0.38 13.59 -11.35
CA THR A 277 -1.59 14.40 -11.15
C THR A 277 -1.71 15.51 -12.18
N ALA A 278 -0.59 16.12 -12.59
CA ALA A 278 -0.59 17.10 -13.67
C ALA A 278 -1.09 16.47 -14.99
N LYS A 279 -0.65 15.23 -15.31
CA LYS A 279 -1.13 14.49 -16.49
C LYS A 279 -2.62 14.19 -16.41
N VAL A 280 -3.10 13.70 -15.26
CA VAL A 280 -4.53 13.44 -15.02
C VAL A 280 -5.35 14.72 -15.19
N CYS A 281 -4.92 15.84 -14.60
CA CYS A 281 -5.60 17.12 -14.75
C CYS A 281 -5.61 17.61 -16.20
N GLY A 282 -4.49 17.49 -16.91
CA GLY A 282 -4.41 17.86 -18.33
C GLY A 282 -5.35 17.05 -19.21
N ALA A 283 -5.48 15.74 -18.96
CA ALA A 283 -6.31 14.86 -19.76
C ALA A 283 -7.81 14.98 -19.42
N LEU A 284 -8.15 15.14 -18.13
CA LEU A 284 -9.51 14.88 -17.63
C LEU A 284 -10.26 16.13 -17.17
N SER A 285 -9.59 17.24 -16.82
CA SER A 285 -10.26 18.41 -16.22
C SER A 285 -11.27 19.08 -17.16
N ALA A 286 -11.00 19.11 -18.47
CA ALA A 286 -11.91 19.69 -19.45
C ALA A 286 -13.17 18.84 -19.69
N ARG A 287 -13.17 17.57 -19.29
CA ARG A 287 -14.22 16.58 -19.60
C ARG A 287 -15.21 16.37 -18.46
N ASP A 288 -14.80 16.63 -17.22
CA ASP A 288 -15.62 16.42 -16.04
C ASP A 288 -15.38 17.52 -15.00
N LYS A 289 -16.47 18.17 -14.59
CA LYS A 289 -16.43 19.30 -13.63
C LYS A 289 -15.83 18.90 -12.28
N ARG A 290 -16.03 17.66 -11.82
CA ARG A 290 -15.53 17.19 -10.53
C ARG A 290 -14.01 17.04 -10.55
N PHE A 291 -13.45 16.57 -11.67
CA PHE A 291 -12.01 16.61 -11.91
C PHE A 291 -11.51 18.04 -12.04
N ALA A 292 -12.22 18.91 -12.79
CA ALA A 292 -11.88 20.32 -12.91
C ALA A 292 -11.80 21.01 -11.53
N ASP A 293 -12.75 20.73 -10.65
CA ASP A 293 -12.80 21.31 -9.31
C ASP A 293 -11.66 20.79 -8.43
N CYS A 294 -11.33 19.49 -8.51
CA CYS A 294 -10.14 18.95 -7.83
C CYS A 294 -8.82 19.53 -8.36
N CYS A 295 -8.73 19.81 -9.66
CA CYS A 295 -7.52 20.33 -10.30
C CYS A 295 -7.25 21.82 -9.99
N LYS A 296 -8.20 22.53 -9.36
CA LYS A 296 -8.04 23.90 -8.87
C LYS A 296 -7.46 23.98 -7.44
N GLY A 297 -7.08 22.86 -6.83
CA GLY A 297 -6.50 22.86 -5.49
C GLY A 297 -5.17 23.63 -5.41
N LYS A 298 -4.73 23.94 -4.18
CA LYS A 298 -3.58 24.83 -3.94
C LYS A 298 -2.25 24.29 -4.45
N ASN A 299 -2.14 22.97 -4.61
CA ASN A 299 -0.98 22.30 -5.16
C ASN A 299 -1.36 20.89 -5.68
N LEU A 300 -0.46 20.29 -6.46
CA LEU A 300 -0.70 19.00 -7.11
C LEU A 300 -0.96 17.85 -6.13
N MET A 301 -0.38 17.87 -4.92
CA MET A 301 -0.68 16.85 -3.91
C MET A 301 -2.09 16.97 -3.36
N GLN A 302 -2.59 18.19 -3.14
CA GLN A 302 -3.99 18.40 -2.76
C GLN A 302 -4.94 17.98 -3.88
N ASN A 303 -4.58 18.25 -5.14
CA ASN A 303 -5.32 17.79 -6.30
C ASN A 303 -5.38 16.25 -6.33
N TYR A 304 -4.26 15.57 -6.11
CA TYR A 304 -4.18 14.11 -6.03
C TYR A 304 -5.11 13.53 -4.96
N PHE A 305 -5.08 14.10 -3.75
CA PHE A 305 -5.95 13.66 -2.65
C PHE A 305 -7.42 13.86 -2.99
N CYS A 306 -7.77 14.99 -3.62
CA CYS A 306 -9.14 15.26 -4.07
C CYS A 306 -9.60 14.25 -5.13
N ILE A 307 -8.82 14.04 -6.20
CA ILE A 307 -9.13 13.10 -7.28
C ILE A 307 -9.29 11.68 -6.74
N SER A 308 -8.38 11.27 -5.86
CA SER A 308 -8.44 9.97 -5.19
C SER A 308 -9.73 9.79 -4.39
N ALA A 309 -10.18 10.84 -3.70
CA ALA A 309 -11.39 10.85 -2.88
C ALA A 309 -12.70 11.01 -3.67
N LEU A 310 -12.66 11.31 -4.97
CA LEU A 310 -13.87 11.44 -5.78
C LEU A 310 -14.71 10.14 -5.73
N PRO A 311 -16.02 10.17 -5.43
CA PRO A 311 -16.84 8.96 -5.52
C PRO A 311 -16.96 8.48 -6.98
N PRO A 312 -17.41 7.25 -7.24
CA PRO A 312 -17.83 6.86 -8.58
C PRO A 312 -18.90 7.80 -9.13
N ALA A 313 -18.88 8.08 -10.43
CA ALA A 313 -19.98 8.75 -11.09
C ALA A 313 -21.16 7.79 -11.28
N PRO A 314 -22.40 8.30 -11.49
CA PRO A 314 -23.50 7.47 -11.94
C PRO A 314 -23.11 6.71 -13.22
N ALA A 315 -23.45 5.42 -13.27
CA ALA A 315 -23.22 4.61 -14.47
C ALA A 315 -23.96 5.22 -15.67
N LEU A 316 -23.31 5.23 -16.83
CA LEU A 316 -23.92 5.66 -18.08
C LEU A 316 -24.63 4.47 -18.73
N GLN A 317 -25.81 4.73 -19.32
CA GLN A 317 -26.42 3.78 -20.23
C GLN A 317 -25.66 3.86 -21.56
N LEU A 318 -24.82 2.86 -21.80
CA LEU A 318 -24.01 2.73 -23.00
C LEU A 318 -24.49 1.51 -23.80
N PRO A 319 -24.28 1.47 -25.13
CA PRO A 319 -24.51 0.28 -25.94
C PRO A 319 -23.78 -0.95 -25.39
N GLU A 320 -24.17 -2.15 -25.82
CA GLU A 320 -23.46 -3.37 -25.42
C GLU A 320 -21.96 -3.26 -25.74
N ALA A 321 -21.12 -3.67 -24.80
CA ALA A 321 -19.68 -3.63 -24.98
C ALA A 321 -19.27 -4.60 -26.11
N PRO A 322 -18.49 -4.16 -27.11
CA PRO A 322 -18.00 -5.05 -28.14
C PRO A 322 -17.12 -6.14 -27.49
N LYS A 323 -17.49 -7.40 -27.71
CA LYS A 323 -16.76 -8.56 -27.18
C LYS A 323 -15.55 -8.82 -28.09
N PRO A 324 -14.35 -9.08 -27.53
CA PRO A 324 -13.19 -9.41 -28.34
C PRO A 324 -13.37 -10.77 -29.02
N THR A 325 -12.88 -10.89 -30.26
CA THR A 325 -12.90 -12.16 -31.02
C THR A 325 -11.94 -13.18 -30.42
N ASN A 326 -12.06 -14.44 -30.84
CA ASN A 326 -11.15 -15.49 -30.39
C ASN A 326 -9.71 -15.22 -30.88
N GLU A 327 -9.53 -14.72 -32.11
CA GLU A 327 -8.19 -14.34 -32.59
C GLU A 327 -7.62 -13.16 -31.79
N GLN A 328 -8.46 -12.16 -31.47
CA GLN A 328 -8.01 -11.02 -30.67
C GLN A 328 -7.56 -11.45 -29.26
N LEU A 329 -8.25 -12.41 -28.64
CA LEU A 329 -7.92 -12.87 -27.29
C LEU A 329 -6.64 -13.72 -27.25
N CYS A 330 -6.35 -14.50 -28.29
CA CYS A 330 -5.15 -15.35 -28.33
C CYS A 330 -3.99 -14.75 -29.13
N GLY A 331 -4.15 -13.57 -29.73
CA GLY A 331 -3.07 -12.82 -30.38
C GLY A 331 -2.13 -12.11 -29.40
N GLU A 332 -1.08 -11.47 -29.92
CA GLU A 332 -0.06 -10.76 -29.13
C GLU A 332 -0.65 -9.70 -28.18
N GLU A 333 -1.66 -8.96 -28.64
CA GLU A 333 -2.37 -7.92 -27.85
C GLU A 333 -3.56 -8.48 -27.04
N GLY A 334 -3.67 -9.80 -26.88
CA GLY A 334 -4.82 -10.44 -26.24
C GLY A 334 -5.07 -10.00 -24.80
N ALA A 335 -4.00 -9.71 -24.04
CA ALA A 335 -4.11 -9.13 -22.71
C ALA A 335 -4.73 -7.72 -22.75
N ARG A 336 -4.36 -6.89 -23.72
CA ARG A 336 -4.92 -5.53 -23.91
C ARG A 336 -6.39 -5.60 -24.32
N HIS A 337 -6.76 -6.50 -25.24
CA HIS A 337 -8.15 -6.71 -25.64
C HIS A 337 -9.04 -7.17 -24.48
N ALA A 338 -8.57 -8.13 -23.67
CA ALA A 338 -9.29 -8.56 -22.47
C ALA A 338 -9.46 -7.40 -21.47
N LYS A 339 -8.38 -6.65 -21.21
CA LYS A 339 -8.40 -5.48 -20.31
C LYS A 339 -9.37 -4.40 -20.78
N ARG A 340 -9.43 -4.13 -22.09
CA ARG A 340 -10.41 -3.20 -22.70
C ARG A 340 -11.85 -3.67 -22.49
N TYR A 341 -12.11 -4.97 -22.65
CA TYR A 341 -13.44 -5.51 -22.40
C TYR A 341 -13.86 -5.35 -20.93
N LEU A 342 -12.96 -5.66 -19.99
CA LEU A 342 -13.19 -5.46 -18.55
C LEU A 342 -13.39 -3.98 -18.18
N PHE A 343 -12.68 -3.07 -18.83
CA PHE A 343 -12.90 -1.63 -18.72
C PHE A 343 -14.33 -1.24 -19.13
N GLU A 344 -14.81 -1.75 -20.26
CA GLU A 344 -16.17 -1.49 -20.73
C GLU A 344 -17.23 -2.06 -19.77
N LEU A 345 -17.00 -3.24 -19.18
CA LEU A 345 -17.87 -3.76 -18.12
C LEU A 345 -17.87 -2.83 -16.90
N THR A 346 -16.69 -2.35 -16.49
CA THR A 346 -16.52 -1.54 -15.28
C THR A 346 -17.22 -0.18 -15.38
N ARG A 347 -17.08 0.54 -16.50
CA ARG A 347 -17.72 1.86 -16.67
C ARG A 347 -19.25 1.81 -16.70
N ARG A 348 -19.84 0.63 -16.99
CA ARG A 348 -21.29 0.36 -16.91
C ARG A 348 -21.73 -0.05 -15.50
N HIS A 349 -20.82 -0.49 -14.64
CA HIS A 349 -21.09 -0.94 -13.27
C HIS A 349 -20.25 -0.14 -12.28
N SER A 350 -20.49 1.17 -12.22
CA SER A 350 -19.62 2.13 -11.53
C SER A 350 -19.49 1.93 -10.01
N SER A 351 -20.37 1.14 -9.40
CA SER A 351 -20.34 0.83 -7.96
C SER A 351 -19.72 -0.53 -7.65
N THR A 352 -19.20 -1.26 -8.64
CA THR A 352 -18.58 -2.57 -8.41
C THR A 352 -17.25 -2.41 -7.66
N PRO A 353 -17.02 -3.11 -6.53
CA PRO A 353 -15.78 -2.97 -5.78
C PRO A 353 -14.54 -3.46 -6.56
N ASP A 354 -13.39 -2.82 -6.34
CA ASP A 354 -12.10 -3.23 -6.91
C ASP A 354 -11.78 -4.71 -6.64
N ALA A 355 -12.08 -5.23 -5.45
CA ALA A 355 -11.85 -6.64 -5.12
C ALA A 355 -12.65 -7.61 -6.03
N VAL A 356 -13.83 -7.21 -6.49
CA VAL A 356 -14.64 -8.00 -7.43
C VAL A 356 -14.05 -7.92 -8.83
N LEU A 357 -13.68 -6.70 -9.27
CA LEU A 357 -13.06 -6.48 -10.57
C LEU A 357 -11.70 -7.17 -10.68
N GLY A 358 -10.90 -7.15 -9.61
CA GLY A 358 -9.61 -7.83 -9.54
C GLY A 358 -9.74 -9.34 -9.69
N LYS A 359 -10.76 -9.97 -9.11
CA LYS A 359 -11.05 -11.40 -9.34
C LYS A 359 -11.49 -11.69 -10.76
N LEU A 360 -12.28 -10.80 -11.36
CA LEU A 360 -12.70 -10.93 -12.76
C LEU A 360 -11.50 -10.81 -13.71
N TYR A 361 -10.55 -9.94 -13.38
CA TYR A 361 -9.28 -9.82 -14.10
C TYR A 361 -8.47 -11.13 -14.03
N ASP A 362 -8.31 -11.71 -12.84
CA ASP A 362 -7.59 -12.98 -12.66
C ASP A 362 -8.26 -14.11 -13.46
N ALA A 363 -9.58 -14.27 -13.30
CA ALA A 363 -10.33 -15.29 -14.04
C ALA A 363 -10.25 -15.10 -15.56
N SER A 364 -10.23 -13.85 -16.04
CA SER A 364 -10.05 -13.56 -17.47
C SER A 364 -8.65 -13.92 -17.96
N ALA A 365 -7.62 -13.80 -17.12
CA ALA A 365 -6.26 -14.21 -17.46
C ALA A 365 -6.14 -15.73 -17.47
N GLU A 366 -6.68 -16.41 -16.47
CA GLU A 366 -6.73 -17.88 -16.36
C GLU A 366 -7.43 -18.51 -17.57
N VAL A 367 -8.61 -18.00 -17.95
CA VAL A 367 -9.34 -18.49 -19.14
C VAL A 367 -8.52 -18.32 -20.42
N ARG A 368 -7.80 -17.19 -20.56
CA ARG A 368 -6.96 -16.95 -21.74
C ARG A 368 -5.77 -17.90 -21.77
N GLU A 369 -5.09 -18.09 -20.65
CA GLU A 369 -3.96 -19.01 -20.53
C GLU A 369 -4.38 -20.46 -20.83
N GLU A 370 -5.48 -20.91 -20.22
CA GLU A 370 -6.06 -22.25 -20.40
C GLU A 370 -6.48 -22.47 -21.85
N CYS A 371 -7.30 -21.58 -22.42
CA CYS A 371 -7.88 -21.80 -23.74
C CYS A 371 -6.93 -21.52 -24.90
N CYS A 372 -6.08 -20.51 -24.82
CA CYS A 372 -5.15 -20.22 -25.92
C CYS A 372 -4.04 -21.28 -26.06
N SER A 373 -3.82 -22.08 -25.01
CA SER A 373 -2.91 -23.24 -25.02
C SER A 373 -3.62 -24.56 -25.37
N ALA A 374 -4.94 -24.55 -25.56
CA ALA A 374 -5.70 -25.76 -25.86
C ALA A 374 -5.52 -26.22 -27.32
N LYS A 375 -5.84 -27.50 -27.59
CA LYS A 375 -5.82 -28.05 -28.96
C LYS A 375 -6.76 -27.32 -29.92
N ASP A 376 -7.88 -26.84 -29.40
CA ASP A 376 -8.85 -26.01 -30.11
C ASP A 376 -9.17 -24.77 -29.27
N PRO A 377 -8.41 -23.67 -29.44
CA PRO A 377 -8.61 -22.45 -28.67
C PRO A 377 -9.98 -21.83 -28.87
N SER A 378 -10.52 -21.88 -30.09
CA SER A 378 -11.81 -21.28 -30.43
C SER A 378 -12.95 -22.00 -29.71
N ALA A 379 -13.00 -23.33 -29.78
CA ALA A 379 -14.02 -24.10 -29.08
C ALA A 379 -13.96 -23.92 -27.56
N CYS A 380 -12.74 -23.85 -26.99
CA CYS A 380 -12.56 -23.59 -25.56
C CYS A 380 -13.08 -22.20 -25.16
N LEU A 381 -12.68 -21.14 -25.88
CA LEU A 381 -13.10 -19.76 -25.60
C LEU A 381 -14.60 -19.59 -25.76
N ASP A 382 -15.21 -20.18 -26.79
CA ASP A 382 -16.66 -20.08 -27.03
C ASP A 382 -17.46 -20.77 -25.91
N SER A 383 -16.99 -21.92 -25.43
CA SER A 383 -17.56 -22.62 -24.28
C SER A 383 -17.51 -21.76 -23.01
N LYS A 384 -16.32 -21.23 -22.66
CA LYS A 384 -16.14 -20.37 -21.48
C LYS A 384 -16.94 -19.06 -21.60
N ARG A 385 -17.00 -18.47 -22.80
CA ARG A 385 -17.78 -17.25 -23.09
C ARG A 385 -19.27 -17.48 -22.88
N ARG A 386 -19.81 -18.62 -23.32
CA ARG A 386 -21.22 -18.98 -23.08
C ARG A 386 -21.53 -19.08 -21.59
N TRP A 387 -20.70 -19.83 -20.85
CA TRP A 387 -20.85 -19.98 -19.41
C TRP A 387 -20.75 -18.64 -18.66
N MET A 388 -19.73 -17.82 -18.97
CA MET A 388 -19.59 -16.49 -18.37
C MET A 388 -20.72 -15.55 -18.76
N GLY A 389 -21.23 -15.63 -19.99
CA GLY A 389 -22.34 -14.80 -20.48
C GLY A 389 -23.64 -15.00 -19.72
N GLU A 390 -23.86 -16.19 -19.16
CA GLU A 390 -25.02 -16.50 -18.33
C GLU A 390 -24.85 -16.05 -16.87
N GLN A 391 -23.65 -16.27 -16.31
CA GLN A 391 -23.40 -16.08 -14.87
C GLN A 391 -22.95 -14.67 -14.49
N LEU A 392 -22.14 -14.03 -15.33
CA LEU A 392 -21.47 -12.77 -14.99
C LEU A 392 -22.43 -11.56 -14.95
N PRO A 393 -23.35 -11.34 -15.92
CA PRO A 393 -24.25 -10.20 -15.88
C PRO A 393 -25.12 -10.11 -14.61
N PRO A 394 -25.84 -11.17 -14.16
CA PRO A 394 -26.66 -11.07 -12.95
C PRO A 394 -25.80 -10.88 -11.69
N PHE A 395 -24.59 -11.44 -11.66
CA PHE A 395 -23.65 -11.23 -10.56
C PHE A 395 -23.18 -9.76 -10.48
N LEU A 396 -22.74 -9.19 -11.60
CA LEU A 396 -22.29 -7.79 -11.66
C LEU A 396 -23.41 -6.82 -11.32
N GLU A 397 -24.63 -7.05 -11.81
CA GLU A 397 -25.78 -6.21 -11.49
C GLU A 397 -26.09 -6.26 -9.98
N LYS A 398 -26.05 -7.46 -9.38
CA LYS A 398 -26.25 -7.62 -7.93
C LYS A 398 -25.16 -6.91 -7.12
N ALA A 399 -23.89 -7.06 -7.49
CA ALA A 399 -22.76 -6.42 -6.83
C ALA A 399 -22.83 -4.89 -6.95
N ASN A 400 -23.03 -4.38 -8.16
CA ASN A 400 -23.18 -2.96 -8.45
C ASN A 400 -24.35 -2.34 -7.67
N ARG A 401 -25.50 -3.01 -7.61
CA ARG A 401 -26.66 -2.54 -6.86
C ARG A 401 -26.41 -2.51 -5.35
N LEU A 402 -25.86 -3.59 -4.78
CA LEU A 402 -25.59 -3.68 -3.35
C LEU A 402 -24.56 -2.62 -2.91
N CYS A 403 -23.43 -2.56 -3.60
CA CYS A 403 -22.37 -1.62 -3.28
C CYS A 403 -22.76 -0.18 -3.62
N GLY A 404 -23.58 0.03 -4.66
CA GLY A 404 -24.15 1.34 -4.97
C GLY A 404 -25.10 1.86 -3.88
N GLN A 405 -25.86 0.97 -3.22
CA GLN A 405 -26.65 1.34 -2.04
C GLN A 405 -25.75 1.71 -0.86
N TYR A 406 -24.68 0.95 -0.61
CA TYR A 406 -23.71 1.27 0.43
C TYR A 406 -23.07 2.64 0.24
N THR A 407 -22.74 3.02 -1.01
CA THR A 407 -22.13 4.32 -1.31
C THR A 407 -23.12 5.49 -1.22
N LYS A 408 -24.42 5.26 -1.49
CA LYS A 408 -25.44 6.33 -1.58
C LYS A 408 -26.20 6.56 -0.28
N LEU A 409 -26.34 5.54 0.57
CA LEU A 409 -27.17 5.61 1.77
C LEU A 409 -26.31 5.86 3.00
N PRO A 410 -26.82 6.60 4.00
CA PRO A 410 -26.26 6.55 5.35
C PRO A 410 -26.19 5.10 5.85
N PHE A 411 -25.16 4.77 6.62
CA PHE A 411 -24.87 3.38 7.01
C PHE A 411 -26.06 2.66 7.67
N LEU A 412 -26.77 3.31 8.59
CA LEU A 412 -27.96 2.75 9.25
C LEU A 412 -29.11 2.49 8.26
N ALA A 413 -29.29 3.36 7.27
CA ALA A 413 -30.29 3.18 6.23
C ALA A 413 -29.92 2.03 5.28
N PHE A 414 -28.64 1.89 4.95
CA PHE A 414 -28.12 0.74 4.21
C PHE A 414 -28.36 -0.57 4.98
N GLN A 415 -28.00 -0.63 6.27
CA GLN A 415 -28.21 -1.82 7.10
C GLN A 415 -29.67 -2.24 7.16
N LYS A 416 -30.59 -1.27 7.36
CA LYS A 416 -32.03 -1.55 7.35
C LYS A 416 -32.46 -2.18 6.02
N ARG A 417 -32.05 -1.59 4.90
CA ARG A 417 -32.40 -2.07 3.55
C ARG A 417 -31.79 -3.44 3.23
N LEU A 418 -30.56 -3.68 3.67
CA LEU A 418 -29.89 -4.98 3.55
C LEU A 418 -30.68 -6.05 4.32
N ARG A 419 -31.07 -5.74 5.56
CA ARG A 419 -31.86 -6.64 6.41
C ARG A 419 -33.21 -6.98 5.79
N GLU A 420 -33.93 -5.98 5.28
CA GLU A 420 -35.20 -6.18 4.57
C GLU A 420 -35.02 -7.04 3.30
N GLY A 421 -33.94 -6.82 2.55
CA GLY A 421 -33.60 -7.62 1.36
C GLY A 421 -33.29 -9.08 1.70
N LEU A 422 -32.53 -9.32 2.77
CA LEU A 422 -32.20 -10.66 3.25
C LEU A 422 -33.43 -11.40 3.78
N MET A 423 -34.29 -10.74 4.55
CA MET A 423 -35.55 -11.34 5.02
C MET A 423 -36.45 -11.81 3.87
N ARG A 424 -36.43 -11.11 2.73
CA ARG A 424 -37.20 -11.50 1.53
C ARG A 424 -36.58 -12.66 0.76
N THR A 425 -35.26 -12.81 0.79
CA THR A 425 -34.53 -13.82 -0.01
C THR A 425 -34.16 -15.07 0.78
N MET A 426 -34.09 -14.96 2.10
CA MET A 426 -33.80 -16.04 3.04
C MET A 426 -34.72 -15.94 4.25
N PRO A 427 -36.04 -16.21 4.10
CA PRO A 427 -37.01 -16.10 5.18
C PRO A 427 -36.74 -17.05 6.35
N GLU A 428 -36.00 -18.15 6.11
CA GLU A 428 -35.60 -19.14 7.12
C GLU A 428 -34.24 -18.85 7.77
N ALA A 429 -33.53 -17.80 7.35
CA ALA A 429 -32.26 -17.42 7.98
C ALA A 429 -32.52 -16.93 9.41
N ARG A 430 -32.04 -17.72 10.38
CA ARG A 430 -32.22 -17.49 11.83
C ARG A 430 -31.91 -16.05 12.24
N ALA A 431 -32.62 -15.57 13.26
CA ALA A 431 -32.42 -14.26 13.89
C ALA A 431 -30.95 -13.94 14.25
N GLU A 432 -30.12 -14.96 14.45
CA GLU A 432 -28.66 -14.88 14.68
C GLU A 432 -27.88 -14.26 13.50
N LEU A 433 -28.24 -14.59 12.24
CA LEU A 433 -27.61 -14.01 11.04
C LEU A 433 -28.01 -12.53 10.86
N LEU A 434 -29.23 -12.16 11.25
CA LEU A 434 -29.73 -10.78 11.18
C LEU A 434 -29.19 -9.91 12.33
N GLY A 435 -28.88 -10.52 13.48
CA GLY A 435 -28.20 -9.90 14.62
C GLY A 435 -26.73 -9.59 14.35
N GLY A 436 -26.01 -10.50 13.66
CA GLY A 436 -24.57 -10.31 13.32
C GLY A 436 -24.29 -9.27 12.23
N LEU A 437 -25.29 -8.90 11.41
CA LEU A 437 -25.16 -7.85 10.38
C LEU A 437 -25.29 -6.42 10.94
N GLY A 438 -25.72 -6.30 12.20
CA GLY A 438 -25.64 -5.07 13.00
C GLY A 438 -24.39 -5.10 13.87
N GLY A 439 -23.19 -5.17 13.28
CA GLY A 439 -21.95 -5.08 14.04
C GLY A 439 -21.90 -3.75 14.80
N GLN A 440 -21.66 -3.85 16.12
CA GLN A 440 -21.37 -2.76 17.05
C GLN A 440 -20.23 -1.87 16.57
#